data_AF-A0A1X7SSJ3-F1
#
_entry.id   AF-A0A1X7SSJ3-F1
#
_cell.length_a   1.000
_cell.length_b   1.000
_cell.length_c   1.000
_cell.angle_alpha   90.00
_cell.angle_beta   90.00
_cell.angle_gamma   90.00
#
_symmetry.space_group_name_H-M   'P 1'
#
loop_
_entity.id
_entity.type
_entity.pdbx_description
1 polymer ?
#
loop_
_entity_poly.entity_id
_entity_poly.type
_entity_poly.pdbx_seq_one_letter_code
_entity_poly.pdbx_strand_id
1 'polypeptide(L)'
;PKPATGHNNREEMRIIPSSLNSLHKLSSVRVYLPKDLRPSDSRFMVGKSIDEVIKRFPDGLPLLDPVADMNIKDEEFKKIVKKIEALEKRLVTSVAHKNPNLEQLNSLCQKKIELSSAVRESKRELKKAQTIMQMDELKCRKRVLRRLGYANSSDVIELKGRVACEIDCGEELLLTEMIFNGAFNDLSVEQCVALLSCFVFQEK
;
A
#
# COMPACT_ATOMS: atom_id res chain seq x y z
N PRO A 1 -16.70 4.36 -26.16
CA PRO A 1 -17.36 3.13 -26.67
C PRO A 1 -17.35 2.05 -25.59
N LYS A 2 -18.52 1.52 -25.22
CA LYS A 2 -18.61 0.41 -24.27
C LYS A 2 -18.36 -0.91 -25.03
N PRO A 3 -17.67 -1.90 -24.43
CA PRO A 3 -17.55 -3.23 -25.03
C PRO A 3 -18.94 -3.81 -25.29
N ALA A 4 -19.11 -4.50 -26.41
CA ALA A 4 -20.35 -5.20 -26.69
C ALA A 4 -20.57 -6.31 -25.66
N THR A 5 -21.79 -6.42 -25.13
CA THR A 5 -22.15 -7.37 -24.06
C THR A 5 -22.91 -8.61 -24.58
N GLY A 6 -22.72 -8.97 -25.86
CA GLY A 6 -23.31 -10.16 -26.50
C GLY A 6 -23.92 -9.87 -27.87
N HIS A 7 -24.05 -10.94 -28.68
CA HIS A 7 -24.45 -10.97 -30.10
C HIS A 7 -25.83 -10.39 -30.41
N ASN A 8 -26.03 -9.09 -30.20
CA ASN A 8 -27.17 -8.34 -30.71
C ASN A 8 -26.80 -7.64 -32.02
N ASN A 9 -27.79 -7.38 -32.87
CA ASN A 9 -27.66 -6.78 -34.22
C ASN A 9 -27.08 -5.34 -34.28
N ARG A 10 -26.41 -4.85 -33.23
CA ARG A 10 -25.76 -3.52 -33.15
C ARG A 10 -24.30 -3.59 -32.69
N GLU A 11 -23.62 -4.69 -32.99
CA GLU A 11 -22.17 -4.81 -32.76
C GLU A 11 -21.41 -4.29 -33.99
N GLU A 12 -20.50 -3.34 -33.78
CA GLU A 12 -19.61 -2.83 -34.83
C GLU A 12 -18.15 -3.02 -34.41
N MET A 13 -17.37 -3.69 -35.25
CA MET A 13 -15.93 -3.84 -35.06
C MET A 13 -15.25 -2.47 -35.15
N ARG A 14 -14.51 -2.07 -34.11
CA ARG A 14 -13.80 -0.79 -34.03
C ARG A 14 -12.33 -1.02 -33.76
N ILE A 15 -11.49 -0.18 -34.38
CA ILE A 15 -10.05 -0.16 -34.11
C ILE A 15 -9.82 0.73 -32.90
N ILE A 16 -9.20 0.18 -31.86
CA ILE A 16 -8.94 0.89 -30.60
C ILE A 16 -7.44 0.90 -30.36
N PRO A 17 -6.80 2.07 -30.18
CA PRO A 17 -5.42 2.11 -29.72
C PRO A 17 -5.36 1.60 -28.27
N SER A 18 -4.46 0.66 -27.99
CA SER A 18 -4.30 0.06 -26.67
C SER A 18 -2.83 -0.01 -26.28
N SER A 19 -2.56 0.03 -24.98
CA SER A 19 -1.21 -0.12 -24.44
C SER A 19 -0.83 -1.60 -24.38
N LEU A 20 0.48 -1.89 -24.42
CA LEU A 20 0.99 -3.25 -24.21
C LEU A 20 0.59 -3.83 -22.85
N ASN A 21 0.37 -2.98 -21.84
CA ASN A 21 -0.08 -3.43 -20.51
C ASN A 21 -1.50 -4.01 -20.52
N SER A 22 -2.29 -3.75 -21.56
CA SER A 22 -3.63 -4.33 -21.74
C SER A 22 -3.60 -5.70 -22.42
N LEU A 23 -2.42 -6.14 -22.89
CA LEU A 23 -2.26 -7.43 -23.53
C LEU A 23 -2.13 -8.55 -22.49
N HIS A 24 -3.14 -9.42 -22.42
CA HIS A 24 -3.11 -10.56 -21.49
C HIS A 24 -2.57 -11.84 -22.15
N LYS A 25 -3.04 -12.17 -23.36
CA LYS A 25 -2.73 -13.43 -24.06
C LYS A 25 -2.54 -13.15 -25.54
N LEU A 26 -1.65 -13.90 -26.18
CA LEU A 26 -1.46 -13.90 -27.63
C LEU A 26 -1.77 -15.30 -28.17
N SER A 27 -2.57 -15.38 -29.22
CA SER A 27 -2.82 -16.63 -29.94
C SER A 27 -1.80 -16.82 -31.05
N SER A 28 -1.51 -18.07 -31.39
CA SER A 28 -0.72 -18.43 -32.57
C SER A 28 -1.49 -18.29 -33.89
N VAL A 29 -2.83 -18.19 -33.83
CA VAL A 29 -3.68 -18.05 -35.02
C VAL A 29 -3.68 -16.60 -35.52
N ARG A 30 -3.52 -16.44 -36.83
CA ARG A 30 -3.57 -15.14 -37.51
C ARG A 30 -4.74 -15.09 -38.48
N VAL A 31 -5.52 -14.02 -38.39
CA VAL A 31 -6.59 -13.71 -39.35
C VAL A 31 -6.02 -12.86 -40.48
N TYR A 32 -6.50 -13.04 -41.70
CA TYR A 32 -6.13 -12.18 -42.82
C TYR A 32 -6.76 -10.79 -42.63
N LEU A 33 -5.94 -9.74 -42.70
CA LEU A 33 -6.40 -8.35 -42.61
C LEU A 33 -6.40 -7.69 -44.00
N PRO A 34 -7.51 -7.06 -44.42
CA PRO A 34 -7.55 -6.17 -45.57
C PRO A 34 -6.57 -4.99 -45.43
N LYS A 35 -6.12 -4.44 -46.58
CA LYS A 35 -5.18 -3.30 -46.60
C LYS A 35 -5.77 -2.01 -46.03
N ASP A 36 -7.09 -1.81 -46.13
CA ASP A 36 -7.79 -0.66 -45.58
C ASP A 36 -8.91 -1.12 -44.63
N LEU A 37 -8.88 -0.58 -43.41
CA LEU A 37 -9.85 -0.87 -42.35
C LEU A 37 -10.68 0.36 -41.95
N ARG A 38 -10.57 1.48 -42.68
CA ARG A 38 -11.44 2.65 -42.47
C ARG A 38 -12.90 2.35 -42.83
N PRO A 39 -13.21 1.62 -43.93
CA PRO A 39 -14.59 1.27 -44.26
C PRO A 39 -15.23 0.35 -43.20
N SER A 40 -16.52 0.53 -42.93
CA SER A 40 -17.29 -0.34 -42.02
C SER A 40 -17.31 -1.79 -42.49
N ASP A 41 -17.47 -2.00 -43.79
CA ASP A 41 -17.65 -3.33 -44.37
C ASP A 41 -16.38 -4.17 -44.26
N SER A 42 -15.22 -3.55 -44.45
CA SER A 42 -13.91 -4.21 -44.25
C SER A 42 -13.72 -4.65 -42.80
N ARG A 43 -14.13 -3.83 -41.82
CA ARG A 43 -14.09 -4.19 -40.40
C ARG A 43 -15.09 -5.29 -40.06
N PHE A 44 -16.27 -5.26 -40.68
CA PHE A 44 -17.30 -6.28 -40.52
C PHE A 44 -16.84 -7.65 -41.05
N MET A 45 -16.19 -7.69 -42.22
CA MET A 45 -15.61 -8.93 -42.78
C MET A 45 -14.54 -9.54 -41.88
N VAL A 46 -13.67 -8.72 -41.27
CA VAL A 46 -12.69 -9.19 -40.29
C VAL A 46 -13.38 -9.75 -39.05
N GLY A 47 -14.43 -9.08 -38.56
CA GLY A 47 -15.27 -9.58 -37.45
C GLY A 47 -15.84 -10.97 -37.74
N LYS A 48 -16.44 -11.17 -38.93
CA LYS A 48 -16.94 -12.49 -39.36
C LYS A 48 -15.87 -13.55 -39.44
N SER A 49 -14.67 -13.18 -39.87
CA SER A 49 -13.52 -14.10 -39.91
C SER A 49 -13.08 -14.49 -38.51
N ILE A 50 -13.09 -13.56 -37.55
CA ILE A 50 -12.81 -13.83 -36.14
C ILE A 50 -13.88 -14.73 -35.52
N ASP A 51 -15.17 -14.46 -35.78
CA ASP A 51 -16.28 -15.28 -35.29
C ASP A 51 -16.15 -16.74 -35.77
N GLU A 52 -15.81 -16.93 -37.04
CA GLU A 52 -15.60 -18.26 -37.63
C GLU A 52 -14.40 -18.98 -37.00
N VAL A 53 -13.31 -18.26 -36.71
CA VAL A 53 -12.16 -18.80 -35.99
C VAL A 53 -12.56 -19.24 -34.59
N ILE A 54 -13.30 -18.40 -33.83
CA ILE A 54 -13.75 -18.76 -32.48
C ILE A 54 -14.65 -20.01 -32.51
N LYS A 55 -15.56 -20.11 -33.48
CA LYS A 55 -16.43 -21.30 -33.63
C LYS A 55 -15.66 -22.59 -33.90
N ARG A 56 -14.52 -22.52 -34.60
CA ARG A 56 -13.66 -23.69 -34.89
C ARG A 56 -12.86 -24.16 -33.68
N PHE A 57 -12.72 -23.32 -32.66
CA PHE A 57 -11.97 -23.62 -31.44
C PHE A 57 -12.89 -23.49 -30.20
N PRO A 58 -13.85 -24.42 -30.01
CA PRO A 58 -14.81 -24.35 -28.91
C PRO A 58 -14.15 -24.45 -27.53
N ASP A 59 -13.03 -25.16 -27.44
CA ASP A 59 -12.25 -25.32 -26.20
C ASP A 59 -11.29 -24.14 -25.94
N GLY A 60 -11.24 -23.16 -26.86
CA GLY A 60 -10.39 -21.98 -26.77
C GLY A 60 -9.27 -21.94 -27.82
N LEU A 61 -8.80 -20.72 -28.12
CA LEU A 61 -7.74 -20.49 -29.10
C LEU A 61 -6.38 -21.00 -28.60
N PRO A 62 -5.55 -21.62 -29.45
CA PRO A 62 -4.21 -22.00 -29.07
C PRO A 62 -3.37 -20.74 -28.79
N LEU A 63 -2.71 -20.74 -27.64
CA LEU A 63 -1.88 -19.64 -27.16
C LEU A 63 -0.42 -19.83 -27.61
N LEU A 64 0.30 -18.72 -27.78
CA LEU A 64 1.74 -18.75 -27.99
C LEU A 64 2.46 -19.13 -26.69
N ASP A 65 3.37 -20.09 -26.78
CA ASP A 65 4.25 -20.45 -25.69
C ASP A 65 5.34 -19.37 -25.51
N PRO A 66 5.47 -18.77 -24.33
CA PRO A 66 6.46 -17.71 -24.09
C PRO A 66 7.92 -18.17 -24.27
N VAL A 67 8.23 -19.45 -24.08
CA VAL A 67 9.58 -20.00 -24.15
C VAL A 67 9.87 -20.58 -25.54
N ALA A 68 8.99 -21.44 -26.05
CA ALA A 68 9.16 -22.13 -27.32
C ALA A 68 8.84 -21.22 -28.53
N ASP A 69 7.73 -20.48 -28.50
CA ASP A 69 7.30 -19.69 -29.65
C ASP A 69 7.84 -18.26 -29.61
N MET A 70 7.84 -17.63 -28.43
CA MET A 70 8.35 -16.25 -28.25
C MET A 70 9.86 -16.20 -27.96
N ASN A 71 10.52 -17.35 -27.78
CA ASN A 71 11.96 -17.49 -27.56
C ASN A 71 12.50 -16.68 -26.36
N ILE A 72 11.74 -16.61 -25.27
CA ILE A 72 12.20 -15.96 -24.03
C ILE A 72 13.18 -16.89 -23.31
N LYS A 73 14.45 -16.46 -23.23
CA LYS A 73 15.56 -17.26 -22.71
C LYS A 73 15.88 -17.03 -21.23
N ASP A 74 15.19 -16.09 -20.58
CA ASP A 74 15.45 -15.73 -19.19
C ASP A 74 15.21 -16.90 -18.21
N GLU A 75 16.19 -17.16 -17.34
CA GLU A 75 16.16 -18.31 -16.44
C GLU A 75 15.23 -18.09 -15.23
N GLU A 76 15.03 -16.87 -14.77
CA GLU A 76 14.07 -16.57 -13.70
C GLU A 76 12.64 -16.73 -14.22
N PHE A 77 12.37 -16.26 -15.43
CA PHE A 77 11.12 -16.41 -16.13
C PHE A 77 10.75 -17.89 -16.31
N LYS A 78 11.68 -18.72 -16.80
CA LYS A 78 11.45 -20.18 -16.92
C LYS A 78 11.11 -20.83 -15.57
N LYS A 79 11.74 -20.39 -14.47
CA LYS A 79 11.39 -20.87 -13.12
C LYS A 79 9.97 -20.48 -12.72
N ILE A 80 9.51 -19.27 -13.07
CA ILE A 80 8.14 -18.82 -12.81
C ILE A 80 7.13 -19.65 -13.59
N VAL A 81 7.37 -19.87 -14.90
CA VAL A 81 6.49 -20.69 -15.74
C VAL A 81 6.36 -22.11 -15.18
N LYS A 82 7.48 -22.75 -14.81
CA LYS A 82 7.46 -24.08 -14.17
C LYS A 82 6.69 -24.10 -12.85
N LYS A 83 6.76 -23.02 -12.06
CA LYS A 83 5.97 -22.91 -10.81
C LYS A 83 4.48 -22.79 -11.10
N ILE A 84 4.09 -22.02 -12.12
CA ILE A 84 2.69 -21.90 -12.55
C ILE A 84 2.15 -23.29 -12.93
N GLU A 85 2.85 -24.01 -13.79
CA GLU A 85 2.44 -25.37 -14.19
C GLU A 85 2.32 -26.33 -13.00
N ALA A 86 3.26 -26.28 -12.05
CA ALA A 86 3.22 -27.10 -10.85
C ALA A 86 2.02 -26.76 -9.96
N LEU A 87 1.67 -25.47 -9.84
CA LEU A 87 0.50 -25.01 -9.09
C LEU A 87 -0.82 -25.38 -9.77
N GLU A 88 -0.91 -25.25 -11.10
CA GLU A 88 -2.08 -25.67 -11.87
C GLU A 88 -2.31 -27.18 -11.74
N LYS A 89 -1.26 -27.99 -11.87
CA LYS A 89 -1.35 -29.45 -11.64
C LYS A 89 -1.88 -29.75 -10.24
N ARG A 90 -1.32 -29.09 -9.21
CA ARG A 90 -1.79 -29.23 -7.82
C ARG A 90 -3.24 -28.81 -7.64
N LEU A 91 -3.65 -27.72 -8.29
CA LEU A 91 -5.03 -27.23 -8.25
C LEU A 91 -5.99 -28.29 -8.80
N VAL A 92 -5.74 -28.82 -10.00
CA VAL A 92 -6.60 -29.82 -10.63
C VAL A 92 -6.63 -31.15 -9.86
N THR A 93 -5.51 -31.56 -9.26
CA THR A 93 -5.45 -32.76 -8.41
C THR A 93 -6.11 -32.60 -7.05
N SER A 94 -6.41 -31.37 -6.61
CA SER A 94 -7.01 -31.11 -5.32
C SER A 94 -8.44 -31.65 -5.26
N VAL A 95 -8.78 -32.29 -4.14
CA VAL A 95 -10.15 -32.78 -3.86
C VAL A 95 -11.16 -31.62 -3.91
N ALA A 96 -10.75 -30.42 -3.53
CA ALA A 96 -11.60 -29.24 -3.57
C ALA A 96 -11.99 -28.82 -4.99
N HIS A 97 -11.11 -29.04 -5.98
CA HIS A 97 -11.36 -28.63 -7.37
C HIS A 97 -12.51 -29.40 -8.03
N LYS A 98 -12.76 -30.64 -7.57
CA LYS A 98 -13.84 -31.49 -8.07
C LYS A 98 -15.14 -31.35 -7.28
N ASN A 99 -15.17 -30.52 -6.24
CA ASN A 99 -16.34 -30.38 -5.38
C ASN A 99 -17.39 -29.48 -6.06
N PRO A 100 -18.64 -29.93 -6.27
CA PRO A 100 -19.69 -29.12 -6.90
C PRO A 100 -20.05 -27.86 -6.10
N ASN A 101 -19.77 -27.83 -4.80
CA ASN A 101 -20.05 -26.69 -3.92
C ASN A 101 -18.82 -25.78 -3.71
N LEU A 102 -17.82 -25.85 -4.60
CA LEU A 102 -16.56 -25.10 -4.47
C LEU A 102 -16.78 -23.60 -4.32
N GLU A 103 -17.67 -22.99 -5.11
CA GLU A 103 -17.95 -21.55 -5.01
C GLU A 103 -18.51 -21.16 -3.64
N GLN A 104 -19.47 -21.94 -3.13
CA GLN A 104 -20.04 -21.70 -1.82
C GLN A 104 -18.99 -21.87 -0.72
N LEU A 105 -18.17 -22.92 -0.76
CA LEU A 105 -17.11 -23.16 0.21
C LEU A 105 -16.02 -22.07 0.16
N ASN A 106 -15.65 -21.62 -1.04
CA ASN A 106 -14.72 -20.50 -1.21
C ASN A 106 -15.30 -19.21 -0.61
N SER A 107 -16.58 -18.93 -0.83
CA SER A 107 -17.24 -17.76 -0.24
C SER A 107 -17.24 -17.80 1.29
N LEU A 108 -17.45 -18.96 1.90
CA LEU A 108 -17.41 -19.15 3.35
C LEU A 108 -15.98 -19.02 3.90
N CYS A 109 -15.01 -19.59 3.18
CA CYS A 109 -13.60 -19.47 3.54
C CYS A 109 -13.15 -18.00 3.50
N GLN A 110 -13.54 -17.28 2.45
CA GLN A 110 -13.25 -15.85 2.30
C GLN A 110 -13.86 -15.04 3.45
N LYS A 111 -15.14 -15.26 3.78
CA LYS A 111 -15.78 -14.63 4.95
C LYS A 111 -15.05 -14.94 6.26
N LYS A 112 -14.58 -16.19 6.44
CA LYS A 112 -13.81 -16.57 7.63
C LYS A 112 -12.48 -15.82 7.72
N ILE A 113 -11.78 -15.66 6.59
CA ILE A 113 -10.51 -14.92 6.52
C ILE A 113 -10.75 -13.44 6.86
N GLU A 114 -11.79 -12.82 6.28
CA GLU A 114 -12.18 -11.44 6.55
C GLU A 114 -12.51 -11.23 8.03
N LEU A 115 -13.39 -12.07 8.60
CA LEU A 115 -13.72 -12.01 10.03
C LEU A 115 -12.49 -12.22 10.91
N SER A 116 -11.60 -13.15 10.55
CA SER A 116 -10.36 -13.37 11.29
C SER A 116 -9.43 -12.16 11.26
N SER A 117 -9.32 -11.49 10.10
CA SER A 117 -8.56 -10.24 9.98
C SER A 117 -9.17 -9.12 10.81
N ALA A 118 -10.49 -8.94 10.78
CA ALA A 118 -11.21 -7.95 11.58
C ALA A 118 -11.00 -8.21 13.08
N VAL A 119 -11.14 -9.46 13.55
CA VAL A 119 -10.86 -9.83 14.94
C VAL A 119 -9.41 -9.50 15.33
N ARG A 120 -8.44 -9.78 14.44
CA ARG A 120 -7.03 -9.47 14.69
C ARG A 120 -6.79 -7.97 14.80
N GLU A 121 -7.44 -7.18 13.96
CA GLU A 121 -7.36 -5.72 13.98
C GLU A 121 -8.01 -5.15 15.25
N SER A 122 -9.23 -5.54 15.59
CA SER A 122 -9.89 -5.11 16.83
C SER A 122 -9.08 -5.48 18.07
N LYS A 123 -8.44 -6.65 18.11
CA LYS A 123 -7.52 -7.02 19.20
C LYS A 123 -6.30 -6.11 19.28
N ARG A 124 -5.75 -5.67 18.14
CA ARG A 124 -4.63 -4.72 18.11
C ARG A 124 -5.06 -3.36 18.63
N GLU A 125 -6.22 -2.85 18.20
CA GLU A 125 -6.75 -1.58 18.68
C GLU A 125 -7.07 -1.61 20.17
N LEU A 126 -7.66 -2.70 20.67
CA LEU A 126 -7.89 -2.90 22.10
C LEU A 126 -6.56 -2.90 22.88
N LYS A 127 -5.53 -3.57 22.36
CA LYS A 127 -4.20 -3.55 23.00
C LYS A 127 -3.58 -2.14 22.99
N LYS A 128 -3.73 -1.37 21.91
CA LYS A 128 -3.28 0.02 21.84
C LYS A 128 -4.01 0.89 22.88
N ALA A 129 -5.33 0.76 22.97
CA ALA A 129 -6.15 1.51 23.93
C ALA A 129 -5.82 1.15 25.39
N GLN A 130 -5.51 -0.13 25.66
CA GLN A 130 -5.08 -0.59 26.99
C GLN A 130 -3.64 -0.24 27.34
N THR A 131 -2.78 -0.05 26.34
CA THR A 131 -1.43 0.42 26.57
C THR A 131 -1.51 1.89 26.95
N ILE A 132 -1.08 2.23 28.16
CA ILE A 132 -0.99 3.63 28.60
C ILE A 132 0.00 4.33 27.67
N MET A 133 -0.51 5.01 26.64
CA MET A 133 0.26 5.52 25.49
C MET A 133 1.48 6.37 25.89
N GLN A 134 1.42 6.99 27.06
CA GLN A 134 2.43 7.95 27.53
C GLN A 134 3.46 7.36 28.50
N MET A 135 3.42 6.06 28.84
CA MET A 135 4.39 5.51 29.81
C MET A 135 5.83 5.52 29.29
N ASP A 136 6.03 5.20 28.01
CA ASP A 136 7.37 5.21 27.41
C ASP A 136 7.90 6.65 27.27
N GLU A 137 7.02 7.57 26.85
CA GLU A 137 7.35 8.99 26.75
C GLU A 137 7.68 9.58 28.13
N LEU A 138 6.86 9.31 29.15
CA LEU A 138 7.09 9.72 30.53
C LEU A 138 8.43 9.20 31.04
N LYS A 139 8.77 7.93 30.75
CA LYS A 139 10.06 7.33 31.13
C LYS A 139 11.23 8.05 30.45
N CYS A 140 11.11 8.40 29.17
CA CYS A 140 12.11 9.15 28.43
C CYS A 140 12.27 10.58 28.99
N ARG A 141 11.17 11.29 29.24
CA ARG A 141 11.20 12.65 29.83
C ARG A 141 11.79 12.64 31.24
N LYS A 142 11.39 11.69 32.11
CA LYS A 142 11.99 11.50 33.45
C LYS A 142 13.51 11.29 33.39
N ARG A 143 14.00 10.55 32.38
CA ARG A 143 15.44 10.35 32.19
C ARG A 143 16.18 11.67 31.92
N VAL A 144 15.60 12.55 31.11
CA VAL A 144 16.17 13.88 30.82
C VAL A 144 16.16 14.74 32.10
N LEU A 145 15.02 14.83 32.79
CA LEU A 145 14.89 15.59 34.03
C LEU A 145 15.88 15.14 35.11
N ARG A 146 16.11 13.82 35.23
CA ARG A 146 17.13 13.27 36.13
C ARG A 146 18.55 13.62 35.72
N ARG A 147 18.85 13.57 34.42
CA ARG A 147 20.19 13.88 33.91
C ARG A 147 20.54 15.36 34.06
N LEU A 148 19.55 16.25 33.96
CA LEU A 148 19.72 17.69 34.11
C LEU A 148 19.61 18.18 35.57
N GLY A 149 19.28 17.28 36.52
CA GLY A 149 19.20 17.61 37.94
C GLY A 149 17.90 18.31 38.37
N TYR A 150 16.81 18.15 37.60
CA TYR A 150 15.48 18.65 37.95
C TYR A 150 14.76 17.70 38.93
N ALA A 151 15.12 16.41 38.90
CA ALA A 151 14.71 15.41 39.85
C ALA A 151 15.87 14.44 40.13
N ASN A 152 15.87 13.77 41.28
CA ASN A 152 16.86 12.74 41.59
C ASN A 152 16.45 11.34 41.11
N SER A 153 17.30 10.32 41.39
CA SER A 153 17.07 8.93 40.98
C SER A 153 15.77 8.31 41.50
N SER A 154 15.23 8.84 42.58
CA SER A 154 13.96 8.42 43.20
C SER A 154 12.75 9.22 42.67
N ASP A 155 12.92 9.95 41.56
CA ASP A 155 11.94 10.85 40.95
C ASP A 155 11.43 11.96 41.92
N VAL A 156 12.23 12.33 42.93
CA VAL A 156 11.91 13.46 43.83
C VAL A 156 12.46 14.76 43.23
N ILE A 157 11.63 15.80 43.24
CA ILE A 157 11.94 17.11 42.66
C ILE A 157 13.05 17.83 43.41
N GLU A 158 14.00 18.38 42.66
CA GLU A 158 15.14 19.16 43.16
C GLU A 158 14.92 20.66 42.98
N LEU A 159 15.86 21.50 43.42
CA LEU A 159 15.73 22.96 43.34
C LEU A 159 15.51 23.47 41.90
N LYS A 160 16.27 22.96 40.92
CA LYS A 160 16.06 23.28 39.49
C LYS A 160 14.63 22.94 39.04
N GLY A 161 14.12 21.79 39.49
CA GLY A 161 12.75 21.36 39.22
C GLY A 161 11.72 22.35 39.77
N ARG A 162 11.89 22.80 41.01
CA ARG A 162 11.01 23.80 41.63
C ARG A 162 11.04 25.12 40.87
N VAL A 163 12.21 25.61 40.46
CA VAL A 163 12.32 26.85 39.67
C VAL A 163 11.63 26.71 38.32
N ALA A 164 11.82 25.59 37.62
CA ALA A 164 11.10 25.33 36.36
C ALA A 164 9.58 25.28 36.54
N CYS A 165 9.07 24.79 37.67
CA CYS A 165 7.63 24.78 37.96
C CYS A 165 7.03 26.19 38.11
N GLU A 166 7.84 27.23 38.28
CA GLU A 166 7.37 28.62 38.36
C GLU A 166 7.47 29.36 37.01
N ILE A 167 7.94 28.69 35.95
CA ILE A 167 8.06 29.24 34.60
C ILE A 167 6.92 28.70 33.75
N ASP A 168 5.84 29.47 33.63
CA ASP A 168 4.65 29.10 32.83
C ASP A 168 4.72 29.59 31.37
N CYS A 169 5.71 30.42 31.03
CA CYS A 169 5.85 31.05 29.72
C CYS A 169 7.20 30.70 29.08
N GLY A 170 7.18 30.22 27.84
CA GLY A 170 8.38 29.87 27.07
C GLY A 170 8.86 28.43 27.32
N GLU A 171 10.15 28.19 27.09
CA GLU A 171 10.80 26.88 27.25
C GLU A 171 11.38 26.76 28.67
N GLU A 172 10.66 26.09 29.59
CA GLU A 172 10.93 26.09 31.02
C GLU A 172 12.30 25.49 31.40
N LEU A 173 12.72 24.44 30.69
CA LEU A 173 14.01 23.80 30.92
C LEU A 173 15.16 24.70 30.48
N LEU A 174 15.03 25.36 29.33
CA LEU A 174 16.09 26.21 28.80
C LEU A 174 16.26 27.47 29.66
N LEU A 175 15.15 28.14 30.01
CA LEU A 175 15.18 29.31 30.89
C LEU A 175 15.76 28.98 32.27
N THR A 176 15.38 27.83 32.84
CA THR A 176 15.94 27.38 34.13
C THR A 176 17.44 27.10 34.01
N GLU A 177 17.91 26.45 32.94
CA GLU A 177 19.36 26.27 32.73
C GLU A 177 20.09 27.61 32.57
N MET A 178 19.51 28.59 31.88
CA MET A 178 20.09 29.92 31.73
C MET A 178 20.20 30.66 33.07
N ILE A 179 19.18 30.56 33.94
CA ILE A 179 19.21 31.11 35.29
C ILE A 179 20.32 30.45 36.12
N PHE A 180 20.36 29.12 36.18
CA PHE A 180 21.34 28.40 37.01
C PHE A 180 22.78 28.50 36.50
N ASN A 181 23.00 28.70 35.20
CA ASN A 181 24.31 28.95 34.62
C ASN A 181 24.72 30.43 34.70
N GLY A 182 23.90 31.30 35.27
CA GLY A 182 24.21 32.72 35.47
C GLY A 182 24.19 33.55 34.18
N ALA A 183 23.50 33.12 33.13
CA ALA A 183 23.46 33.81 31.84
C ALA A 183 22.92 35.24 31.92
N PHE A 184 22.14 35.56 32.95
CA PHE A 184 21.54 36.87 33.17
C PHE A 184 22.37 37.77 34.11
N ASN A 185 23.43 37.27 34.74
CA ASN A 185 24.16 38.01 35.78
C ASN A 185 24.91 39.24 35.23
N ASP A 186 25.45 39.13 34.02
CA ASP A 186 26.29 40.16 33.39
C ASP A 186 25.52 40.99 32.35
N LEU A 187 24.20 40.82 32.25
CA LEU A 187 23.36 41.51 31.28
C LEU A 187 22.68 42.74 31.90
N SER A 188 22.58 43.81 31.11
CA SER A 188 21.74 44.96 31.48
C SER A 188 20.25 44.59 31.41
N VAL A 189 19.40 45.42 32.03
CA VAL A 189 17.94 45.20 32.01
C VAL A 189 17.42 45.14 30.56
N GLU A 190 17.90 46.01 29.68
CA GLU A 190 17.51 46.06 28.28
C GLU A 190 17.92 44.79 27.52
N GLN A 191 19.11 44.26 27.84
CA GLN A 191 19.61 43.01 27.26
C GLN A 191 18.82 41.80 27.76
N CYS A 192 18.48 41.74 29.05
CA CYS A 192 17.62 40.71 29.60
C CYS A 192 16.24 40.70 28.94
N VAL A 193 15.61 41.87 28.77
CA VAL A 193 14.32 42.00 28.10
C VAL A 193 14.40 41.57 26.63
N ALA A 194 15.45 41.99 25.90
CA ALA A 194 15.66 41.58 24.52
C ALA A 194 15.80 40.06 24.39
N LEU A 195 16.58 39.42 25.27
CA LEU A 195 16.77 37.97 25.29
C LEU A 195 15.48 37.22 25.64
N LEU A 196 14.75 37.68 26.66
CA LEU A 196 13.48 37.08 27.08
C LEU A 196 12.39 37.25 26.02
N SER A 197 12.44 38.31 25.20
CA SER A 197 11.49 38.50 24.10
C SER A 197 11.46 37.33 23.10
N CYS A 198 12.59 36.64 22.93
CA CYS A 198 12.72 35.45 22.07
C CYS A 198 11.92 34.23 22.58
N PHE A 199 11.52 34.21 23.85
CA PHE A 199 10.78 33.09 24.46
C PHE A 199 9.27 33.35 24.55
N VAL A 200 8.84 34.60 24.31
CA VAL A 200 7.43 35.02 24.46
C VAL A 200 6.71 35.04 23.11
N PHE A 201 7.37 35.49 22.04
CA PHE A 201 6.76 35.62 20.72
C PHE A 201 7.02 34.37 19.87
N GLN A 202 5.95 33.66 19.47
CA GLN A 202 6.03 32.40 18.70
C GLN A 202 5.60 32.53 17.23
N GLU A 203 5.16 33.72 16.79
CA GLU A 203 4.82 33.96 15.38
C GLU A 203 6.08 34.17 14.54
N LYS A 204 5.97 33.90 13.24
CA LYS A 204 7.05 34.08 12.26
C LYS A 204 6.97 35.42 11.56
#